data_AF-A0A7C8YYE4-F1
#
_entry.id   AF-A0A7C8YYE4-F1
#
_cell.length_a   1.000
_cell.length_b   1.000
_cell.length_c   1.000
_cell.angle_alpha   90.00
_cell.angle_beta   90.00
_cell.angle_gamma   90.00
#
_symmetry.space_group_name_H-M   'P 1'
#
loop_
_entity.id
_entity.type
_entity.pdbx_description
1 polymer ?
#
loop_
_entity_poly.entity_id
_entity_poly.type
_entity_poly.pdbx_seq_one_letter_code
_entity_poly.pdbx_strand_id
1 'polypeptide(L)'
;ILIVTRLLPDAVGTTCGQRLEKVFGTEHSHILRVPFRTEKGIVRRWISRFEVWPYLETYTEDVANEIAGELQAKPDLIIGNYSDGNLVASLLAHKLGVTQCTIAHALEK
;
A
#
# COMPACT_ATOMS: atom_id res chain seq x y z
N ILE A 1 8.26 -9.63 -5.38
CA ILE A 1 6.84 -9.18 -5.31
C ILE A 1 6.65 -8.41 -4.00
N LEU A 2 6.08 -7.21 -4.05
CA LEU A 2 5.73 -6.44 -2.86
C LEU A 2 4.21 -6.34 -2.74
N ILE A 3 3.67 -6.81 -1.62
CA ILE A 3 2.28 -6.60 -1.24
C ILE A 3 2.26 -5.35 -0.37
N VAL A 4 1.81 -4.24 -0.94
CA VAL A 4 1.82 -2.96 -0.24
C VAL A 4 0.51 -2.78 0.53
N THR A 5 0.62 -2.44 1.81
CA THR A 5 -0.55 -2.21 2.68
C THR A 5 -0.24 -1.19 3.77
N ARG A 6 -1.23 -0.85 4.60
CA ARG A 6 -1.07 0.13 5.66
C ARG A 6 -0.29 -0.45 6.85
N LEU A 7 0.63 0.34 7.39
CA LEU A 7 1.29 0.09 8.66
C LEU A 7 0.37 0.54 9.82
N LEU A 8 0.10 -0.38 10.75
CA LEU A 8 -0.76 -0.17 11.91
C LEU A 8 0.06 -0.40 13.20
N PRO A 9 0.68 0.64 13.78
CA PRO A 9 1.58 0.51 14.93
C PRO A 9 0.91 -0.05 16.19
N ASP A 10 -0.38 0.23 16.36
CA ASP A 10 -1.11 -0.09 17.59
C ASP A 10 -1.88 -1.42 17.51
N ALA A 11 -1.74 -2.18 16.41
CA ALA A 11 -2.41 -3.47 16.20
C ALA A 11 -1.68 -4.63 16.92
N VAL A 12 -1.79 -4.66 18.25
CA VAL A 12 -1.14 -5.66 19.12
C VAL A 12 -1.62 -7.09 18.81
N GLY A 13 -0.71 -8.06 18.93
CA GLY A 13 -0.99 -9.47 18.62
C GLY A 13 -0.93 -9.80 17.12
N THR A 14 -0.53 -8.83 16.28
CA THR A 14 -0.37 -8.99 14.84
C THR A 14 1.01 -8.50 14.38
N THR A 15 1.37 -8.79 13.15
CA THR A 15 2.56 -8.23 12.46
C THR A 15 2.24 -6.94 11.70
N CYS A 16 1.05 -6.35 11.86
CA CYS A 16 0.63 -5.17 11.09
C CYS A 16 1.46 -3.90 11.35
N GLY A 17 2.25 -3.87 12.44
CA GLY A 17 3.22 -2.82 12.73
C GLY A 17 4.62 -3.08 12.15
N GLN A 18 4.89 -4.26 11.58
CA GLN A 18 6.19 -4.61 11.00
C GLN A 18 6.31 -4.07 9.57
N ARG A 19 7.27 -3.17 9.33
CA ARG A 19 7.46 -2.53 8.01
C ARG A 19 7.62 -3.53 6.87
N LEU A 20 8.47 -4.54 7.03
CA LEU A 20 8.75 -5.53 6.00
C LEU A 20 8.60 -6.93 6.57
N GLU A 21 7.74 -7.75 5.97
CA GLU A 21 7.38 -9.08 6.44
C GLU A 21 7.43 -10.07 5.27
N LYS A 22 8.18 -11.17 5.43
CA LYS A 22 8.28 -12.20 4.38
C LYS A 22 6.98 -12.99 4.29
N VAL A 23 6.47 -13.19 3.08
CA VAL A 23 5.29 -14.05 2.86
C VAL A 23 5.70 -15.51 3.03
N PHE A 24 4.97 -16.24 3.86
CA PHE A 24 5.22 -17.64 4.15
C PHE A 24 5.23 -18.51 2.88
N GLY A 25 6.16 -19.45 2.79
CA GLY A 25 6.28 -20.37 1.66
C GLY A 25 6.76 -19.75 0.35
N THR A 26 7.25 -18.50 0.37
CA THR A 26 7.78 -17.82 -0.83
C THR A 26 9.25 -17.46 -0.67
N GLU A 27 9.96 -17.34 -1.79
CA GLU A 27 11.36 -16.88 -1.80
C GLU A 27 11.45 -15.35 -1.93
N HIS A 28 10.62 -14.76 -2.80
CA HIS A 28 10.76 -13.36 -3.23
C HIS A 28 9.53 -12.48 -2.99
N SER A 29 8.60 -12.91 -2.14
CA SER A 29 7.39 -12.13 -1.82
C SER A 29 7.43 -11.58 -0.40
N HIS A 30 7.17 -10.28 -0.28
CA HIS A 30 7.17 -9.56 0.98
C HIS A 30 5.94 -8.66 1.09
N ILE A 31 5.45 -8.47 2.30
CA ILE A 31 4.48 -7.43 2.66
C ILE A 31 5.29 -6.19 3.05
N LEU A 32 5.05 -5.09 2.37
CA LEU A 32 5.61 -3.78 2.67
C LEU A 32 4.50 -2.91 3.26
N ARG A 33 4.69 -2.49 4.51
CA ARG A 33 3.71 -1.68 5.25
C ARG A 33 4.17 -0.24 5.33
N VAL A 34 3.36 0.66 4.80
CA VAL A 34 3.62 2.11 4.80
C VAL A 34 2.57 2.80 5.68
N PRO A 35 2.93 3.73 6.58
CA PRO A 35 1.94 4.38 7.44
C PRO A 35 1.08 5.37 6.67
N PHE A 36 -0.16 5.56 7.11
CA PHE A 36 -0.87 6.80 6.78
C PHE A 36 -0.29 7.94 7.61
N ARG A 37 -0.27 9.15 7.05
CA ARG A 37 0.17 10.35 7.76
C ARG A 37 -0.62 11.59 7.35
N THR A 38 -0.51 12.60 8.20
CA THR A 38 -0.96 13.97 7.95
C THR A 38 0.19 14.92 8.27
N GLU A 39 -0.03 16.23 8.17
CA GLU A 39 0.92 17.24 8.66
C GLU A 39 1.29 17.07 10.14
N LYS A 40 0.40 16.45 10.94
CA LYS A 40 0.63 16.18 12.37
C LYS A 40 1.43 14.88 12.63
N GLY A 41 1.86 14.18 11.58
CA GLY A 41 2.58 12.92 11.67
C GLY A 41 1.72 11.69 11.36
N ILE A 42 2.21 10.51 11.77
CA ILE A 42 1.60 9.22 11.44
C ILE A 42 0.23 9.02 12.11
N VAL A 43 -0.71 8.43 11.38
CA VAL A 43 -2.04 8.06 11.87
C VAL A 43 -2.01 6.60 12.33
N ARG A 44 -2.01 6.39 13.64
CA ARG A 44 -1.73 5.08 14.24
C ARG A 44 -2.92 4.13 14.31
N ARG A 45 -4.11 4.65 14.63
CA ARG A 45 -5.34 3.87 14.80
C ARG A 45 -5.81 3.21 13.50
N TRP A 46 -6.47 2.05 13.60
CA TRP A 46 -7.21 1.47 12.48
C TRP A 46 -8.30 2.43 11.98
N ILE A 47 -8.59 2.41 10.68
CA ILE A 47 -9.60 3.25 10.03
C ILE A 47 -10.43 2.34 9.12
N SER A 48 -11.75 2.55 9.11
CA SER A 48 -12.66 1.84 8.24
C SER A 48 -12.32 2.08 6.77
N ARG A 49 -12.48 1.06 5.91
CA ARG A 49 -12.29 1.19 4.46
C ARG A 49 -13.17 2.28 3.82
N PHE A 50 -14.27 2.65 4.47
CA PHE A 50 -15.15 3.73 4.01
C PHE A 50 -14.61 5.14 4.32
N GLU A 51 -13.56 5.26 5.14
CA GLU A 51 -13.04 6.53 5.66
C GLU A 51 -11.56 6.76 5.32
N VAL A 52 -10.93 5.87 4.55
CA VAL A 52 -9.50 5.96 4.22
C VAL A 52 -9.16 7.05 3.19
N TRP A 53 -10.16 7.56 2.47
CA TRP A 53 -10.00 8.45 1.32
C TRP A 53 -9.07 9.66 1.52
N PRO A 54 -9.14 10.39 2.66
CA PRO A 54 -8.31 11.57 2.86
C PRO A 54 -6.81 11.28 2.94
N TYR A 55 -6.40 10.02 3.09
CA TYR A 55 -5.01 9.62 3.28
C TYR A 55 -4.36 9.09 2.01
N LEU A 56 -5.14 8.73 0.99
CA LEU A 56 -4.65 7.90 -0.13
C LEU A 56 -3.66 8.63 -1.04
N GLU A 57 -3.77 9.95 -1.20
CA GLU A 57 -2.82 10.72 -2.00
C GLU A 57 -1.43 10.76 -1.35
N THR A 58 -1.36 11.18 -0.08
CA THR A 58 -0.09 11.17 0.68
C THR A 58 0.47 9.76 0.80
N TYR A 59 -0.39 8.77 1.01
CA TYR A 59 0.02 7.37 1.04
C TYR A 59 0.64 6.91 -0.28
N THR A 60 0.10 7.33 -1.43
CA THR A 60 0.66 7.03 -2.75
C THR A 60 2.09 7.56 -2.89
N GLU A 61 2.33 8.81 -2.46
CA GLU A 61 3.67 9.40 -2.48
C GLU A 61 4.66 8.65 -1.60
N ASP A 62 4.25 8.29 -0.39
CA ASP A 62 5.10 7.51 0.53
C ASP A 62 5.39 6.11 -0.02
N VAL A 63 4.37 5.44 -0.58
CA VAL A 63 4.52 4.14 -1.21
C VAL A 63 5.49 4.18 -2.39
N ALA A 64 5.44 5.22 -3.22
CA ALA A 64 6.37 5.35 -4.35
C ALA A 64 7.84 5.37 -3.87
N ASN A 65 8.12 6.11 -2.79
CA ASN A 65 9.46 6.19 -2.20
C ASN A 65 9.90 4.85 -1.59
N GLU A 66 9.02 4.19 -0.85
CA GLU A 66 9.32 2.92 -0.18
C GLU A 66 9.54 1.78 -1.18
N ILE A 67 8.72 1.71 -2.25
CA ILE A 67 8.89 0.74 -3.34
C ILE A 67 10.24 0.94 -4.04
N ALA A 68 10.64 2.19 -4.31
CA ALA A 68 11.91 2.48 -4.97
C ALA A 68 13.11 1.97 -4.14
N GLY A 69 13.04 2.11 -2.81
CA GLY A 69 14.06 1.59 -1.90
C GLY A 69 14.13 0.06 -1.88
N GLU A 70 12.98 -0.61 -1.86
CA GLU A 70 12.91 -2.08 -1.74
C GLU A 70 13.18 -2.82 -3.07
N LEU A 71 12.65 -2.32 -4.19
CA LEU A 71 12.89 -2.95 -5.50
C LEU A 71 14.23 -2.58 -6.11
N GLN A 72 14.81 -1.45 -5.71
CA GLN A 72 15.98 -0.84 -6.37
C GLN A 72 15.80 -0.66 -7.89
N ALA A 73 14.54 -0.63 -8.32
CA ALA A 73 14.11 -0.60 -9.71
C ALA A 73 12.66 -0.10 -9.77
N LYS A 74 12.24 0.30 -10.96
CA LYS A 74 10.84 0.60 -11.25
C LYS A 74 10.04 -0.72 -11.29
N PRO A 75 8.80 -0.77 -10.76
CA PRO A 75 7.93 -1.92 -10.94
C PRO A 75 7.59 -2.14 -12.42
N ASP A 76 7.55 -3.39 -12.87
CA ASP A 76 7.10 -3.71 -14.24
C ASP A 76 5.56 -3.80 -14.34
N LEU A 77 4.89 -4.08 -13.22
CA LEU A 77 3.44 -4.25 -13.11
C LEU A 77 2.95 -3.73 -11.76
N ILE A 78 1.81 -3.03 -11.76
CA ILE A 78 1.08 -2.62 -10.56
C ILE A 78 -0.33 -3.18 -10.61
N ILE A 79 -0.74 -3.88 -9.54
CA ILE A 79 -2.08 -4.48 -9.40
C ILE A 79 -2.83 -3.79 -8.27
N GLY A 80 -3.81 -2.98 -8.63
CA GLY A 80 -4.77 -2.41 -7.68
C GLY A 80 -5.77 -3.46 -7.20
N ASN A 81 -6.15 -3.37 -5.93
CA ASN A 81 -7.12 -4.27 -5.31
C ASN A 81 -8.14 -3.45 -4.52
N TYR A 82 -9.43 -3.70 -4.75
CA TYR A 82 -10.53 -2.95 -4.15
C TYR A 82 -10.49 -1.44 -4.50
N SER A 83 -11.45 -0.64 -4.03
CA SER A 83 -11.58 0.75 -4.47
C SER A 83 -10.40 1.63 -4.08
N ASP A 84 -9.92 1.53 -2.84
CA ASP A 84 -8.78 2.29 -2.32
C ASP A 84 -7.46 1.85 -2.98
N GLY A 85 -7.21 0.54 -3.06
CA GLY A 85 -6.02 0.02 -3.72
C GLY A 85 -6.01 0.27 -5.24
N ASN A 86 -7.18 0.27 -5.91
CA ASN A 86 -7.27 0.67 -7.31
C ASN A 86 -6.98 2.16 -7.53
N LEU A 87 -7.39 3.03 -6.61
CA LEU A 87 -7.07 4.45 -6.68
C LEU A 87 -5.56 4.68 -6.52
N VAL A 88 -4.96 4.09 -5.48
CA VAL A 88 -3.50 4.16 -5.25
C VAL A 88 -2.72 3.58 -6.43
N ALA A 89 -3.15 2.43 -6.97
CA ALA A 89 -2.53 1.82 -8.14
C ALA A 89 -2.58 2.73 -9.37
N SER A 90 -3.71 3.43 -9.60
CA SER A 90 -3.85 4.37 -10.71
C SER A 90 -2.88 5.55 -10.61
N LEU A 91 -2.77 6.13 -9.41
CA LEU A 91 -1.86 7.23 -9.15
C LEU A 91 -0.39 6.80 -9.29
N LEU A 92 -0.01 5.65 -8.72
CA LEU A 92 1.34 5.10 -8.84
C LEU A 92 1.70 4.75 -10.29
N ALA A 93 0.80 4.08 -11.02
CA ALA A 93 1.03 3.67 -12.40
C ALA A 93 1.21 4.89 -13.31
N HIS A 94 0.41 5.93 -13.12
CA HIS A 94 0.58 7.19 -13.83
C HIS A 94 1.92 7.86 -13.52
N LYS A 95 2.25 8.00 -12.23
CA LYS A 95 3.51 8.63 -11.77
C LYS A 95 4.75 7.91 -12.27
N LEU A 96 4.74 6.58 -12.26
CA LEU A 96 5.91 5.76 -12.59
C LEU A 96 5.92 5.31 -14.06
N GLY A 97 4.83 5.51 -14.81
CA GLY A 97 4.67 5.04 -16.18
C GLY A 97 4.68 3.50 -16.27
N VAL A 98 3.96 2.82 -15.38
CA VAL A 98 3.95 1.35 -15.26
C VAL A 98 2.65 0.77 -15.80
N THR A 99 2.70 -0.45 -16.34
CA THR A 99 1.49 -1.20 -16.70
C THR A 99 0.61 -1.43 -15.47
N GLN A 100 -0.67 -1.11 -15.60
CA GLN A 100 -1.64 -1.21 -14.51
C GLN A 100 -2.65 -2.33 -14.76
N CYS A 101 -2.96 -3.07 -13.70
CA CYS A 101 -4.12 -3.97 -13.59
C CYS A 101 -4.97 -3.54 -12.38
N THR A 102 -6.28 -3.76 -12.44
CA THR A 102 -7.20 -3.52 -11.32
C THR A 102 -8.06 -4.75 -11.08
N ILE A 103 -8.27 -5.08 -9.81
CA ILE A 103 -9.16 -6.16 -9.37
C ILE A 103 -10.15 -5.54 -8.39
N ALA A 104 -11.42 -5.46 -8.77
CA ALA A 104 -12.44 -4.80 -7.97
C ALA A 104 -12.71 -5.54 -6.64
N HIS A 105 -12.68 -6.88 -6.65
CA HIS A 105 -13.17 -7.78 -5.59
C HIS A 105 -14.67 -7.65 -5.29
N ALA A 106 -15.17 -6.43 -5.07
CA ALA A 106 -16.59 -6.11 -4.96
C ALA A 106 -16.86 -4.69 -5.50
N LEU A 107 -18.11 -4.42 -5.87
CA LEU A 107 -18.60 -3.11 -6.26
C LEU A 107 -19.80 -2.78 -5.37
N GLU A 108 -19.67 -1.79 -4.49
CA GLU A 108 -20.66 -1.46 -3.45
C GLU A 108 -21.87 -0.65 -3.98
N LYS A 109 -21.98 -0.45 -5.31
CA LYS A 109 -23.05 0.34 -5.96
C LYS A 109 -24.33 -0.47 -6.12
#